data_AF-Q0CBW5-F1
#
_entry.id   AF-Q0CBW5-F1
#
_cell.length_a   1.000
_cell.length_b   1.000
_cell.length_c   1.000
_cell.angle_alpha   90.00
_cell.angle_beta   90.00
_cell.angle_gamma   90.00
#
_symmetry.space_group_name_H-M   'P 1'
#
loop_
_entity.id
_entity.type
_entity.pdbx_description
1 polymer ?
#
loop_
_entity_poly.entity_id
_entity_poly.type
_entity_poly.pdbx_seq_one_letter_code
_entity_poly.pdbx_strand_id
1 'polypeptide(L)'
;MAILRSAFRGPLIIIGGAGSLYYKRGVQLCDDEGFGFKHWYAWPDVHLDYMSTRMFDHGQRGFAIFIRLFKWARKNRENPGWFSWLFRPFANWFMRSAKKTMTSPDAMGLILCSRVALNMWEGVRETNWTFLSPPWQLRDKGVRTGKYEIYIDDSAGSAEPGIDGGIYNEDMAVAIVDEVENNKLNYKHWTCTGPIGLKEW
;
A
#
# COMPACT_ATOMS: atom_id res chain seq x y z
N MET A 1 14.81 0.17 -14.61
CA MET A 1 15.05 1.39 -13.83
C MET A 1 16.56 1.60 -13.77
N ALA A 2 17.08 2.57 -14.51
CA ALA A 2 18.52 2.80 -14.58
C ALA A 2 18.95 3.62 -13.36
N ILE A 3 19.90 3.13 -12.56
CA ILE A 3 20.74 4.03 -11.79
C ILE A 3 21.48 4.86 -12.84
N LEU A 4 20.99 6.08 -13.08
CA LEU A 4 21.63 7.09 -13.92
C LEU A 4 22.87 7.58 -13.17
N ARG A 5 23.87 6.70 -13.05
CA ARG A 5 25.22 6.93 -12.50
C ARG A 5 25.25 7.71 -11.18
N SER A 6 25.25 6.99 -10.05
CA SER A 6 25.59 7.57 -8.74
C SER A 6 27.07 7.32 -8.42
N ALA A 7 27.74 8.30 -7.79
CA ALA A 7 29.08 8.13 -7.22
C ALA A 7 29.06 7.59 -5.77
N PHE A 8 27.87 7.45 -5.19
CA PHE A 8 27.68 6.96 -3.83
C PHE A 8 28.04 5.47 -3.73
N ARG A 9 28.83 5.11 -2.72
CA ARG A 9 29.30 3.73 -2.45
C ARG A 9 28.80 3.15 -1.11
N GLY A 10 27.81 3.79 -0.48
CA GLY A 10 27.22 3.32 0.77
C GLY A 10 26.03 2.37 0.56
N PRO A 11 25.41 1.91 1.66
CA PRO A 11 24.22 1.07 1.61
C PRO A 11 23.04 1.83 0.99
N LEU A 12 22.22 1.12 0.21
CA LEU A 12 21.04 1.67 -0.46
C LEU A 12 19.77 1.17 0.20
N ILE A 13 18.82 2.07 0.45
CA ILE A 13 17.44 1.71 0.78
C ILE A 13 16.58 1.99 -0.45
N ILE A 14 16.01 0.94 -1.02
CA ILE A 14 15.08 1.04 -2.15
C ILE A 14 13.67 1.04 -1.61
N ILE A 15 12.92 2.09 -1.93
CA ILE A 15 11.51 2.21 -1.53
C ILE A 15 10.64 1.77 -2.71
N GLY A 16 9.94 0.66 -2.51
CA GLY A 16 9.01 0.09 -3.48
C GLY A 16 7.56 0.49 -3.23
N GLY A 17 6.66 -0.44 -3.48
CA GLY A 17 5.23 -0.30 -3.21
C GLY A 17 4.68 -1.60 -2.63
N ALA A 18 3.55 -1.53 -1.94
CA ALA A 18 2.96 -2.69 -1.28
C ALA A 18 2.72 -3.90 -2.21
N GLY A 19 2.63 -3.70 -3.53
CA GLY A 19 2.50 -4.78 -4.51
C GLY A 19 3.62 -5.83 -4.49
N SER A 20 4.84 -5.46 -4.06
CA SER A 20 5.95 -6.42 -3.94
C SER A 20 5.87 -7.32 -2.71
N LEU A 21 5.01 -7.01 -1.73
CA LEU A 21 4.89 -7.78 -0.49
C LEU A 21 4.47 -9.22 -0.77
N TYR A 22 5.05 -10.21 -0.09
CA TYR A 22 4.58 -11.59 -0.12
C TYR A 22 3.43 -11.79 0.88
N TYR A 23 2.39 -12.45 0.38
CA TYR A 23 1.13 -12.79 1.04
C TYR A 23 0.89 -14.28 0.86
N LYS A 24 0.88 -15.08 1.93
CA LYS A 24 0.69 -16.54 1.90
C LYS A 24 1.73 -17.28 1.03
N ARG A 25 2.65 -18.02 1.66
CA ARG A 25 3.55 -19.02 1.03
C ARG A 25 3.89 -18.74 -0.45
N GLY A 26 4.53 -17.60 -0.69
CA GLY A 26 5.16 -17.28 -1.97
C GLY A 26 4.30 -16.55 -2.99
N VAL A 27 3.05 -16.18 -2.69
CA VAL A 27 2.24 -15.32 -3.58
C VAL A 27 2.55 -13.87 -3.27
N GLN A 28 2.87 -13.04 -4.26
CA GLN A 28 2.99 -11.60 -4.03
C GLN A 28 1.63 -10.93 -4.05
N LEU A 29 1.48 -9.84 -3.31
CA LEU A 29 0.22 -9.11 -3.14
C LEU A 29 -0.42 -8.77 -4.50
N CYS A 30 0.38 -8.37 -5.48
CA CYS A 30 -0.14 -8.05 -6.81
C CYS A 30 -0.53 -9.25 -7.70
N ASP A 31 -0.22 -10.49 -7.29
CA ASP A 31 -0.74 -11.72 -7.91
C ASP A 31 -2.03 -12.24 -7.26
N ASP A 32 -2.49 -11.64 -6.16
CA ASP A 32 -3.71 -12.12 -5.50
C ASP A 32 -4.93 -11.99 -6.43
N GLU A 33 -5.83 -12.98 -6.36
CA GLU A 33 -6.98 -13.01 -7.24
C GLU A 33 -7.91 -11.82 -6.94
N GLY A 34 -8.22 -11.04 -7.99
CA GLY A 34 -9.02 -9.82 -7.84
C GLY A 34 -8.29 -8.70 -7.12
N PHE A 35 -6.96 -8.72 -7.15
CA PHE A 35 -6.10 -7.64 -6.65
C PHE A 35 -6.53 -6.25 -7.16
N GLY A 36 -6.21 -5.22 -6.39
CA GLY A 36 -6.79 -3.88 -6.54
C GLY A 36 -8.18 -3.80 -5.92
N PHE A 37 -9.20 -4.37 -6.56
CA PHE A 37 -10.59 -4.24 -6.09
C PHE A 37 -10.81 -4.93 -4.73
N LYS A 38 -10.35 -6.17 -4.56
CA LYS A 38 -10.52 -6.94 -3.31
C LYS A 38 -9.92 -6.22 -2.10
N HIS A 39 -8.68 -5.73 -2.26
CA HIS A 39 -7.95 -5.07 -1.19
C HIS A 39 -8.47 -3.66 -0.89
N TRP A 40 -8.93 -2.92 -1.91
CA TRP A 40 -9.66 -1.66 -1.69
C TRP A 40 -11.01 -1.88 -1.00
N TYR A 41 -11.71 -2.95 -1.37
CA TYR A 41 -12.98 -3.31 -0.75
C TYR A 41 -12.82 -3.65 0.73
N ALA A 42 -11.68 -4.22 1.12
CA ALA A 42 -11.36 -4.57 2.51
C ALA A 42 -10.92 -3.36 3.36
N TRP A 43 -10.62 -2.21 2.77
CA TRP A 43 -10.12 -1.07 3.54
C TRP A 43 -11.11 -0.54 4.58
N PRO A 44 -10.63 -0.11 5.77
CA PRO A 44 -11.44 0.61 6.72
C PRO A 44 -12.01 1.91 6.13
N ASP A 45 -13.23 2.28 6.52
CA ASP A 45 -13.86 3.54 6.07
C ASP A 45 -12.98 4.76 6.36
N VAL A 46 -12.29 4.77 7.51
CA VAL A 46 -11.37 5.84 7.91
C VAL A 46 -10.22 5.99 6.91
N HIS A 47 -9.72 4.87 6.35
CA HIS A 47 -8.66 4.93 5.36
C HIS A 47 -9.16 5.43 4.00
N LEU A 48 -10.38 5.04 3.59
CA LEU A 48 -11.02 5.57 2.38
C LEU A 48 -11.28 7.08 2.48
N ASP A 49 -11.68 7.57 3.66
CA ASP A 49 -11.88 9.00 3.90
C ASP A 49 -10.57 9.78 3.88
N TYR A 50 -9.52 9.22 4.49
CA TYR A 50 -8.16 9.74 4.39
C TYR A 50 -7.71 9.82 2.92
N MET A 51 -7.82 8.72 2.16
CA MET A 51 -7.41 8.68 0.75
C MET A 51 -8.19 9.69 -0.09
N SER A 52 -9.50 9.83 0.13
CA SER A 52 -10.31 10.84 -0.54
C SER A 52 -9.81 12.25 -0.25
N THR A 53 -9.54 12.57 1.02
CA THR A 53 -9.03 13.88 1.44
C THR A 53 -7.66 14.17 0.84
N ARG A 54 -6.74 13.20 0.90
CA ARG A 54 -5.42 13.30 0.27
C ARG A 54 -5.53 13.59 -1.23
N MET A 55 -6.43 12.92 -1.94
CA MET A 55 -6.62 13.18 -3.37
C MET A 55 -7.16 14.59 -3.65
N PHE A 56 -8.00 15.15 -2.78
CA PHE A 56 -8.42 16.55 -2.89
C PHE A 56 -7.24 17.51 -2.69
N ASP A 57 -6.40 17.26 -1.68
CA ASP A 57 -5.23 18.07 -1.36
C ASP A 57 -4.21 18.09 -2.52
N HIS A 58 -4.08 16.98 -3.25
CA HIS A 58 -3.23 16.88 -4.44
C HIS A 58 -3.92 17.27 -5.76
N GLY A 59 -5.10 17.90 -5.72
CA GLY A 59 -5.81 18.39 -6.90
C GLY A 59 -6.49 17.30 -7.76
N GLN A 60 -6.47 16.04 -7.33
CA GLN A 60 -7.07 14.89 -8.03
C GLN A 60 -8.56 14.70 -7.68
N ARG A 61 -9.37 15.73 -7.96
CA ARG A 61 -10.80 15.76 -7.57
C ARG A 61 -11.60 14.58 -8.11
N GLY A 62 -11.36 14.16 -9.35
CA GLY A 62 -12.07 13.03 -9.97
C GLY A 62 -11.87 11.73 -9.21
N PHE A 63 -10.63 11.44 -8.83
CA PHE A 63 -10.30 10.24 -8.07
C PHE A 63 -10.81 10.33 -6.62
N ALA A 64 -10.76 11.51 -6.01
CA ALA A 64 -11.33 11.74 -4.69
C ALA A 64 -12.85 11.48 -4.64
N ILE A 65 -13.59 11.91 -5.67
CA ILE A 65 -15.02 11.64 -5.84
C ILE A 65 -15.26 10.14 -6.06
N PHE A 66 -14.43 9.49 -6.89
CA PHE A 66 -14.50 8.05 -7.10
C PHE A 66 -14.38 7.26 -5.79
N ILE A 67 -13.44 7.61 -4.92
CA ILE A 67 -13.26 6.95 -3.60
C ILE A 67 -14.51 7.13 -2.72
N ARG A 68 -15.12 8.33 -2.69
CA ARG A 68 -16.36 8.59 -1.95
C ARG A 68 -17.53 7.78 -2.49
N LEU A 69 -17.66 7.69 -3.81
CA LEU A 69 -18.69 6.87 -4.47
C LEU A 69 -18.48 5.38 -4.20
N PHE A 70 -17.23 4.91 -4.20
CA PHE A 70 -16.87 3.54 -3.84
C PHE A 70 -17.29 3.22 -2.40
N LYS A 71 -16.94 4.08 -1.44
CA LYS A 71 -17.37 3.94 -0.04
C LYS A 71 -18.89 3.89 0.08
N TRP A 72 -19.60 4.82 -0.57
CA TRP A 72 -21.07 4.87 -0.56
C TRP A 72 -21.71 3.62 -1.19
N ALA A 73 -21.18 3.15 -2.32
CA ALA A 73 -21.71 1.99 -3.02
C ALA A 73 -21.45 0.69 -2.22
N ARG A 74 -20.27 0.56 -1.59
CA ARG A 74 -19.98 -0.52 -0.63
C ARG A 74 -20.96 -0.52 0.53
N LYS A 75 -21.14 0.63 1.19
CA LYS A 75 -22.04 0.77 2.36
C LYS A 75 -23.48 0.41 2.01
N ASN A 76 -23.99 0.82 0.83
CA ASN A 76 -25.34 0.45 0.40
C ASN A 76 -25.53 -1.06 0.15
N ARG A 77 -24.45 -1.77 -0.15
CA ARG A 77 -24.46 -3.21 -0.38
C ARG A 77 -24.39 -4.00 0.92
N GLU A 78 -23.55 -3.56 1.86
CA GLU A 78 -23.34 -4.22 3.16
C GLU A 78 -24.42 -3.90 4.18
N ASN A 79 -24.81 -2.61 4.28
CA ASN A 79 -25.75 -2.11 5.27
C ASN A 79 -26.91 -1.40 4.58
N PRO A 80 -27.86 -2.14 4.01
CA PRO A 80 -28.98 -1.55 3.30
C PRO A 80 -29.94 -0.85 4.27
N GLY A 81 -30.12 0.47 4.09
CA GLY A 81 -31.16 1.23 4.76
C GLY A 81 -32.52 1.11 4.05
N TRP A 82 -33.55 1.75 4.62
CA TRP A 82 -34.92 1.77 4.11
C TRP A 82 -35.02 2.20 2.62
N PHE A 83 -34.20 3.16 2.19
CA PHE A 83 -34.17 3.64 0.80
C PHE A 83 -33.10 2.99 -0.08
N SER A 84 -32.28 2.07 0.44
CA SER A 84 -31.17 1.50 -0.32
C SER A 84 -31.65 0.69 -1.53
N TRP A 85 -32.87 0.14 -1.50
CA TRP A 85 -33.40 -0.65 -2.60
C TRP A 85 -33.52 0.14 -3.92
N LEU A 86 -33.80 1.44 -3.87
CA LEU A 86 -33.88 2.33 -5.04
C LEU A 86 -32.51 2.55 -5.69
N PHE A 87 -31.47 2.66 -4.87
CA PHE A 87 -30.11 2.97 -5.33
C PHE A 87 -29.24 1.73 -5.57
N ARG A 88 -29.68 0.54 -5.12
CA ARG A 88 -28.98 -0.74 -5.30
C ARG A 88 -28.61 -1.05 -6.74
N PRO A 89 -29.49 -0.87 -7.76
CA PRO A 89 -29.11 -1.14 -9.15
C PRO A 89 -27.92 -0.28 -9.59
N PHE A 90 -27.94 1.01 -9.23
CA PHE A 90 -26.85 1.93 -9.54
C PHE A 90 -25.57 1.61 -8.75
N ALA A 91 -25.68 1.34 -7.45
CA ALA A 91 -24.53 0.97 -6.63
C ALA A 91 -23.87 -0.33 -7.14
N ASN A 92 -24.67 -1.34 -7.49
CA ASN A 92 -24.15 -2.59 -8.05
C ASN A 92 -23.51 -2.39 -9.43
N TRP A 93 -24.11 -1.57 -10.29
CA TRP A 93 -23.52 -1.20 -11.58
C TRP A 93 -22.18 -0.48 -11.38
N PHE A 94 -22.14 0.51 -10.49
CA PHE A 94 -20.92 1.24 -10.16
C PHE A 94 -19.82 0.29 -9.63
N MET A 95 -20.15 -0.60 -8.68
CA MET A 95 -19.18 -1.55 -8.14
C MET A 95 -18.67 -2.54 -9.19
N ARG A 96 -19.52 -2.98 -10.12
CA ARG A 96 -19.10 -3.82 -11.26
C ARG A 96 -18.16 -3.05 -12.20
N SER A 97 -18.48 -1.79 -12.49
CA SER A 97 -17.63 -0.93 -13.31
C SER A 97 -16.29 -0.68 -12.62
N ALA A 98 -16.29 -0.31 -11.34
CA ALA A 98 -15.10 -0.11 -10.53
C ALA A 98 -14.23 -1.37 -10.50
N LYS A 99 -14.83 -2.55 -10.27
CA LYS A 99 -14.11 -3.83 -10.33
C LYS A 99 -13.42 -4.00 -11.69
N LYS A 100 -14.14 -3.82 -12.80
CA LYS A 100 -13.59 -3.97 -14.14
C LYS A 100 -12.42 -3.03 -14.41
N THR A 101 -12.54 -1.77 -14.01
CA THR A 101 -11.48 -0.77 -14.18
C THR A 101 -10.26 -1.08 -13.31
N MET A 102 -10.47 -1.42 -12.04
CA MET A 102 -9.38 -1.68 -11.10
C MET A 102 -8.66 -3.00 -11.34
N THR A 103 -9.29 -3.98 -12.00
CA THR A 103 -8.63 -5.23 -12.41
C THR A 103 -8.11 -5.15 -13.86
N SER A 104 -8.16 -3.98 -14.50
CA SER A 104 -7.61 -3.83 -15.85
C SER A 104 -6.08 -3.83 -15.83
N PRO A 105 -5.41 -4.32 -16.90
CA PRO A 105 -3.95 -4.33 -16.98
C PRO A 105 -3.33 -2.94 -16.76
N ASP A 106 -3.97 -1.89 -17.31
CA ASP A 106 -3.50 -0.50 -17.19
C ASP A 106 -3.50 -0.02 -15.73
N ALA A 107 -4.54 -0.37 -14.96
CA ALA A 107 -4.62 -0.01 -13.55
C ALA A 107 -3.60 -0.79 -12.70
N MET A 108 -3.25 -2.02 -13.11
CA MET A 108 -2.29 -2.87 -12.39
C MET A 108 -0.84 -2.57 -12.75
N GLY A 109 -0.57 -1.88 -13.86
CA GLY A 109 0.78 -1.59 -14.35
C GLY A 109 1.69 -0.98 -13.28
N LEU A 110 1.23 0.06 -12.58
CA LEU A 110 2.02 0.72 -11.52
C LEU A 110 2.41 -0.25 -10.39
N ILE A 111 1.50 -1.15 -10.03
CA ILE A 111 1.72 -2.07 -8.92
C ILE A 111 2.64 -3.22 -9.34
N LEU A 112 2.50 -3.72 -10.57
CA LEU A 112 3.43 -4.68 -11.15
C LEU A 112 4.85 -4.12 -11.24
N CYS A 113 5.01 -2.81 -11.48
CA CYS A 113 6.32 -2.17 -11.43
C CYS A 113 6.99 -2.28 -10.04
N SER A 114 6.23 -2.37 -8.95
CA SER A 114 6.79 -2.55 -7.59
C SER A 114 7.47 -3.91 -7.45
N ARG A 115 6.85 -4.98 -7.97
CA ARG A 115 7.48 -6.31 -8.08
C ARG A 115 8.71 -6.27 -8.96
N VAL A 116 8.59 -5.69 -10.15
CA VAL A 116 9.72 -5.63 -11.09
C VAL A 116 10.90 -4.92 -10.44
N ALA A 117 10.66 -3.84 -9.67
CA ALA A 117 11.71 -3.16 -8.92
C ALA A 117 12.39 -4.10 -7.91
N LEU A 118 11.63 -4.87 -7.13
CA LEU A 118 12.22 -5.87 -6.21
C LEU A 118 13.07 -6.90 -6.96
N ASN A 119 12.52 -7.53 -8.00
CA ASN A 119 13.21 -8.55 -8.78
C ASN A 119 14.50 -8.05 -9.44
N MET A 120 14.61 -6.74 -9.74
CA MET A 120 15.84 -6.14 -10.26
C MET A 120 16.97 -6.10 -9.24
N TRP A 121 16.65 -6.04 -7.95
CA TRP A 121 17.61 -6.00 -6.85
C TRP A 121 17.89 -7.39 -6.28
N GLU A 122 16.95 -8.32 -6.43
CA GLU A 122 17.17 -9.72 -6.09
C GLU A 122 18.40 -10.28 -6.83
N GLY A 123 19.35 -10.79 -6.05
CA GLY A 123 20.60 -11.35 -6.58
C GLY A 123 21.76 -10.36 -6.74
N VAL A 124 21.54 -9.05 -6.59
CA VAL A 124 22.64 -8.07 -6.56
C VAL A 124 23.47 -8.29 -5.29
N ARG A 125 24.77 -8.57 -5.45
CA ARG A 125 25.72 -8.80 -4.34
C ARG A 125 26.85 -7.78 -4.25
N GLU A 126 27.01 -6.94 -5.27
CA GLU A 126 28.14 -5.99 -5.34
C GLU A 126 27.92 -4.72 -4.51
N THR A 127 26.70 -4.50 -4.03
CA THR A 127 26.34 -3.31 -3.25
C THR A 127 25.39 -3.71 -2.15
N ASN A 128 25.62 -3.21 -0.94
CA ASN A 128 24.71 -3.41 0.18
C ASN A 128 23.39 -2.68 -0.12
N TRP A 129 22.28 -3.41 -0.05
CA TRP A 129 20.97 -2.85 -0.32
C TRP A 129 19.93 -3.46 0.60
N THR A 130 18.85 -2.74 0.84
CA THR A 130 17.65 -3.24 1.48
C THR A 130 16.43 -2.69 0.75
N PHE A 131 15.36 -3.48 0.68
CA PHE A 131 14.15 -3.12 -0.05
C PHE A 131 13.00 -2.91 0.93
N LEU A 132 12.56 -1.67 1.11
CA LEU A 132 11.41 -1.30 1.91
C LEU A 132 10.17 -1.24 1.02
N SER A 133 9.21 -2.13 1.28
CA SER A 133 7.85 -2.00 0.75
C SER A 133 6.98 -1.33 1.81
N PRO A 134 6.37 -0.16 1.53
CA PRO A 134 5.41 0.43 2.44
C PRO A 134 4.22 -0.51 2.65
N PRO A 135 3.59 -0.49 3.84
CA PRO A 135 2.40 -1.26 4.09
C PRO A 135 1.21 -0.73 3.26
N TRP A 136 0.18 -1.55 3.10
CA TRP A 136 -0.96 -1.28 2.24
C TRP A 136 -1.73 -0.02 2.65
N GLN A 137 -1.81 0.28 3.96
CA GLN A 137 -2.39 1.52 4.48
C GLN A 137 -1.31 2.52 4.89
N LEU A 138 -0.71 3.21 3.93
CA LEU A 138 0.20 4.32 4.20
C LEU A 138 -0.56 5.65 4.37
N ARG A 139 -0.34 6.34 5.50
CA ARG A 139 -1.01 7.61 5.82
C ARG A 139 -0.01 8.75 6.01
N ASP A 140 -0.41 9.97 5.66
CA ASP A 140 0.30 11.22 5.95
C ASP A 140 -0.46 12.04 7.01
N LYS A 141 0.20 13.08 7.54
CA LYS A 141 -0.38 13.99 8.54
C LYS A 141 -0.78 13.27 9.83
N GLY A 142 0.12 12.42 10.32
CA GLY A 142 -0.04 11.74 11.61
C GLY A 142 0.92 12.24 12.69
N VAL A 143 0.67 11.81 13.93
CA VAL A 143 1.63 12.03 15.02
C VAL A 143 2.84 11.13 14.80
N ARG A 144 4.04 11.70 14.86
CA ARG A 144 5.27 10.93 15.03
C ARG A 144 5.29 10.30 16.43
N THR A 145 5.08 9.00 16.52
CA THR A 145 5.14 8.25 17.78
C THR A 145 6.50 7.64 18.06
N GLY A 146 7.30 7.41 17.02
CA GLY A 146 8.55 6.65 17.07
C GLY A 146 8.34 5.15 17.30
N LYS A 147 7.11 4.65 17.23
CA LYS A 147 6.78 3.23 17.44
C LYS A 147 6.47 2.58 16.11
N TYR A 148 7.20 1.53 15.79
CA TYR A 148 6.96 0.74 14.59
C TYR A 148 7.42 -0.70 14.82
N GLU A 149 6.87 -1.62 14.03
CA GLU A 149 7.28 -3.02 13.99
C GLU A 149 7.80 -3.35 12.60
N ILE A 150 8.92 -4.07 12.54
CA ILE A 150 9.54 -4.51 11.28
C ILE A 150 9.13 -5.94 11.00
N TYR A 151 8.77 -6.22 9.75
CA TYR A 151 8.55 -7.57 9.26
C TYR A 151 9.46 -7.77 8.06
N ILE A 152 10.34 -8.77 8.17
CA ILE A 152 11.19 -9.19 7.07
C ILE A 152 10.33 -10.06 6.18
N ASP A 153 10.19 -9.64 4.94
CA ASP A 153 9.40 -10.34 3.94
C ASP A 153 10.26 -11.42 3.29
N ASP A 154 9.79 -12.65 3.35
CA ASP A 154 10.40 -13.77 2.64
C ASP A 154 9.34 -14.56 1.86
N SER A 155 9.80 -15.46 1.00
CA SER A 155 8.92 -16.29 0.19
C SER A 155 8.01 -17.23 1.00
N ALA A 156 8.15 -17.30 2.34
CA ALA A 156 7.22 -18.02 3.19
C ALA A 156 5.93 -17.23 3.49
N GLY A 157 5.89 -15.93 3.18
CA GLY A 157 4.75 -15.05 3.47
C GLY A 157 4.76 -14.62 4.93
N SER A 158 5.53 -13.57 5.20
CA SER A 158 5.74 -13.01 6.54
C SER A 158 5.34 -11.53 6.62
N ALA A 159 4.89 -10.94 5.52
CA ALA A 159 4.48 -9.55 5.43
C ALA A 159 2.95 -9.33 5.49
N GLU A 160 2.16 -10.33 5.88
CA GLU A 160 0.72 -10.18 6.15
C GLU A 160 0.41 -8.97 7.06
N PRO A 161 1.17 -8.69 8.13
CA PRO A 161 0.94 -7.50 8.95
C PRO A 161 1.06 -6.20 8.16
N GLY A 162 1.93 -6.14 7.15
CA GLY A 162 2.06 -4.99 6.25
C GLY A 162 0.87 -4.82 5.30
N ILE A 163 0.13 -5.88 5.00
CA ILE A 163 -1.04 -5.84 4.11
C ILE A 163 -2.30 -5.43 4.89
N ASP A 164 -2.49 -5.99 6.08
CA ASP A 164 -3.67 -5.72 6.90
C ASP A 164 -3.51 -4.45 7.74
N GLY A 165 -2.28 -4.15 8.13
CA GLY A 165 -1.90 -2.98 8.91
C GLY A 165 -1.57 -1.77 8.05
N GLY A 166 -0.76 -0.90 8.64
CA GLY A 166 -0.29 0.32 8.00
C GLY A 166 0.57 1.15 8.92
N ILE A 167 0.94 2.34 8.46
CA ILE A 167 1.84 3.23 9.19
C ILE A 167 1.62 4.67 8.74
N TYR A 168 1.97 5.62 9.60
CA TYR A 168 2.11 7.03 9.23
C TYR A 168 3.49 7.29 8.62
N ASN A 169 3.57 8.21 7.66
CA ASN A 169 4.82 8.61 7.01
C ASN A 169 5.88 9.03 8.02
N GLU A 170 5.45 9.68 9.10
CA GLU A 170 6.28 10.18 10.18
C GLU A 170 7.00 9.05 10.93
N ASP A 171 6.31 7.94 11.21
CA ASP A 171 6.90 6.77 11.87
C ASP A 171 7.68 5.89 10.89
N MET A 172 7.24 5.79 9.63
CA MET A 172 8.02 5.12 8.58
C MET A 172 9.36 5.83 8.33
N ALA A 173 9.38 7.16 8.41
CA ALA A 173 10.63 7.92 8.31
C ALA A 173 11.59 7.58 9.46
N VAL A 174 11.08 7.32 10.67
CA VAL A 174 11.92 6.83 11.79
C VAL A 174 12.50 5.46 11.46
N ALA A 175 11.69 4.52 10.97
CA ALA A 175 12.18 3.20 10.58
C ALA A 175 13.26 3.26 9.48
N ILE A 176 13.12 4.18 8.52
CA ILE A 176 14.12 4.40 7.48
C ILE A 176 15.42 4.94 8.08
N VAL A 177 15.35 5.95 8.96
CA VAL A 177 16.53 6.53 9.62
C VAL A 177 17.25 5.48 10.47
N ASP A 178 16.51 4.68 11.24
CA ASP A 178 17.07 3.63 12.07
C ASP A 178 17.81 2.58 11.23
N GLU A 179 17.30 2.23 10.04
CA GLU A 179 18.01 1.34 9.12
C GLU A 179 19.23 2.00 8.45
N VAL A 180 19.17 3.30 8.13
CA VAL A 180 20.35 4.03 7.63
C VAL A 180 21.48 4.03 8.67
N GLU A 181 21.15 4.21 9.95
CA GLU A 181 22.12 4.30 11.03
C GLU A 181 22.69 2.92 11.43
N ASN A 182 21.86 1.87 11.40
CA ASN A 182 22.24 0.56 11.93
C ASN A 182 22.52 -0.52 10.87
N ASN A 183 22.02 -0.37 9.65
CA ASN A 183 22.19 -1.28 8.51
C ASN A 183 21.96 -2.76 8.87
N LYS A 184 20.82 -3.06 9.51
CA LYS A 184 20.49 -4.41 10.03
C LYS A 184 19.79 -5.26 8.99
N LEU A 185 19.19 -4.66 7.96
CA LEU A 185 18.31 -5.32 6.98
C LEU A 185 18.99 -5.49 5.63
N ASN A 186 20.31 -5.64 5.63
CA ASN A 186 21.09 -5.81 4.41
C ASN A 186 20.69 -7.08 3.64
N TYR A 187 20.48 -6.93 2.34
CA TYR A 187 19.95 -7.92 1.39
C TYR A 187 18.59 -8.48 1.77
N LYS A 188 17.79 -7.72 2.54
CA LYS A 188 16.43 -8.10 2.93
C LYS A 188 15.40 -7.23 2.23
N HIS A 189 14.28 -7.86 1.93
CA HIS A 189 13.03 -7.19 1.64
C HIS A 189 12.23 -7.14 2.95
N TRP A 190 11.69 -5.97 3.27
CA TRP A 190 10.97 -5.76 4.52
C TRP A 190 9.85 -4.74 4.37
N THR A 191 8.95 -4.78 5.33
CA THR A 191 7.89 -3.80 5.56
C THR A 191 7.91 -3.37 7.02
N CYS A 192 7.24 -2.27 7.31
CA CYS A 192 6.98 -1.86 8.68
C CYS A 192 5.53 -1.46 8.88
N THR A 193 5.01 -1.68 10.08
CA THR A 193 3.71 -1.19 10.52
C THR A 193 3.91 -0.32 11.75
N GLY A 194 2.91 0.51 12.05
CA GLY A 194 2.89 1.33 13.24
C GLY A 194 1.48 1.61 13.71
N PRO A 195 1.33 2.33 14.82
CA PRO A 195 0.01 2.64 15.36
C PRO A 195 -0.74 3.59 14.42
N ILE A 196 -1.88 3.15 13.90
CA ILE A 196 -2.78 3.97 13.09
C ILE A 196 -4.05 4.29 13.87
N GLY A 197 -4.60 5.50 13.67
CA GLY A 197 -5.83 5.93 14.34
C GLY A 197 -5.58 6.63 15.68
N LEU A 198 -4.31 6.87 16.01
CA LEU A 198 -3.93 7.89 16.97
C LEU A 198 -4.30 9.24 16.35
N LYS A 199 -5.47 9.77 16.74
CA LYS A 199 -5.94 11.09 16.31
C LYS A 199 -4.87 12.14 16.64
N GLU A 200 -4.35 12.81 15.62
CA GLU A 200 -4.25 14.26 15.75
C GLU A 200 -5.68 14.80 15.66
N TRP A 201 -6.21 15.20 16.82
CA TRP A 201 -7.25 16.20 17.02
C TRP A 201 -7.91 16.75 15.75
#